data_AF-A0AAU2E108-F1
#
_entry.id   AF-A0AAU2E108-F1
#
_cell.length_a   1.000
_cell.length_b   1.000
_cell.length_c   1.000
_cell.angle_alpha   90.00
_cell.angle_beta   90.00
_cell.angle_gamma   90.00
#
_symmetry.space_group_name_H-M   'P 1'
#
loop_
_entity.id
_entity.type
_entity.pdbx_description
1 polymer ?
#
loop_
_entity_poly.entity_id
_entity_poly.type
_entity_poly.pdbx_seq_one_letter_code
_entity_poly.pdbx_strand_id
1 'polypeptide(L)'
;MSRPYATDEQYERWYMAECCRCGQCRHKAGTWPDGYVCRTCSDRAVRTRGSCPGCAEDRALPGRHPVDGSAICTTCAGFSQTFDCLRCGFEGKLLGGRLCERCTLADRLTTLLDDGTGRIRPALTPLFNLLVAMDKPRSGLAWLEMRRNQPANASQMLRRLGRGQVPLTHGAFHELQPWRAAAHLEELLMASGVLPAVDKYICSFQRWLPGHLAGIADPEHVKTIKLFATWHVLPRLRERADRSRITPSVRRFAAEQITYATAFLQWLSTRNSTLASCDQLDIDAWFAENTEHGRTCLRAFLNWAMQSRRCPRALSIPVQRVSRRPALSEDERLDTLGRLLTDADTPMRLRVAGVIVLLYAQPFTRIVQLTVDDVLHDGETTLLRLGEPASPVPAPVATLLLAYIADRDNMNTATNQASRWLFPGRRGRLASAPRPPLRTPGRDRRPSLSCPRRRHPTTTPRTARPRRRGRPRLPRQDHQPPPPRDRRDLEPVRRWRSHPVSGGLDSSENPRQLNTRANQ
;
A
#
# COMPACT_ATOMS: atom_id res chain seq x y z
N MET A 1 51.06 -31.91 5.38
CA MET A 1 50.17 -32.76 4.56
C MET A 1 48.86 -32.03 4.33
N SER A 2 48.79 -31.28 3.23
CA SER A 2 47.57 -30.56 2.83
C SER A 2 46.61 -31.56 2.19
N ARG A 3 45.40 -31.74 2.73
CA ARG A 3 44.37 -32.56 2.09
C ARG A 3 44.13 -32.02 0.67
N PRO A 4 44.28 -32.81 -0.40
CA PRO A 4 43.98 -32.34 -1.74
C PRO A 4 42.48 -32.05 -1.78
N TYR A 5 42.11 -30.81 -2.11
CA TYR A 5 40.72 -30.49 -2.42
C TYR A 5 40.31 -31.32 -3.64
N ALA A 6 39.15 -31.96 -3.58
CA ALA A 6 38.58 -32.73 -4.69
C ALA A 6 38.52 -31.85 -5.96
N THR A 7 38.84 -32.42 -7.12
CA THR A 7 38.63 -31.72 -8.40
C THR A 7 37.14 -31.42 -8.58
N ASP A 8 36.79 -30.40 -9.36
CA ASP A 8 35.37 -30.04 -9.59
C ASP A 8 34.56 -31.23 -10.14
N GLU A 9 35.16 -32.07 -10.98
CA GLU A 9 34.56 -33.31 -11.49
C GLU A 9 34.34 -34.38 -10.39
N GLN A 10 35.30 -34.53 -9.46
CA GLN A 10 35.14 -35.40 -8.31
C GLN A 10 34.06 -34.87 -7.36
N TYR A 11 34.00 -33.54 -7.20
CA TYR A 11 33.00 -32.88 -6.37
C TYR A 11 31.59 -33.03 -6.94
N GLU A 12 31.41 -32.84 -8.25
CA GLU A 12 30.13 -33.08 -8.93
C GLU A 12 29.69 -34.54 -8.82
N ARG A 13 30.59 -35.48 -9.08
CA ARG A 13 30.28 -36.92 -8.98
C ARG A 13 29.91 -37.35 -7.55
N TRP A 14 30.56 -36.79 -6.54
CA TRP A 14 30.29 -37.14 -5.15
C TRP A 14 29.05 -36.45 -4.58
N TYR A 15 28.84 -35.16 -4.88
CA TYR A 15 27.83 -34.33 -4.21
C TYR A 15 26.64 -33.94 -5.07
N MET A 16 26.65 -34.16 -6.38
CA MET A 16 25.53 -33.84 -7.28
C MET A 16 24.90 -35.12 -7.82
N ALA A 17 23.58 -35.08 -8.00
CA ALA A 17 22.83 -36.13 -8.68
C ALA A 17 21.55 -35.53 -9.28
N GLU A 18 20.96 -36.25 -10.23
CA GLU A 18 19.68 -35.86 -10.83
C GLU A 18 18.53 -36.20 -9.88
N CYS A 19 17.79 -35.18 -9.45
CA CYS A 19 16.67 -35.35 -8.53
C CYS A 19 15.50 -36.06 -9.23
N CYS A 20 15.07 -37.21 -8.73
CA CYS A 20 13.97 -38.00 -9.31
C CYS A 20 12.61 -37.26 -9.34
N ARG A 21 12.46 -36.18 -8.56
CA ARG A 21 11.21 -35.38 -8.49
C ARG A 21 11.17 -34.16 -9.39
N CYS A 22 12.32 -33.61 -9.79
CA CYS A 22 12.35 -32.40 -10.61
C CYS A 22 13.24 -32.52 -11.85
N GLY A 23 13.97 -33.62 -12.03
CA GLY A 23 14.88 -33.84 -13.16
C GLY A 23 16.07 -32.87 -13.20
N GLN A 24 16.36 -32.17 -12.10
CA GLN A 24 17.45 -31.19 -12.05
C GLN A 24 18.64 -31.76 -11.30
N CYS A 25 19.85 -31.56 -11.85
CA CYS A 25 21.09 -31.87 -11.16
C CYS A 25 21.30 -30.92 -9.98
N ARG A 26 21.32 -31.45 -8.76
CA ARG A 26 21.34 -30.71 -7.50
C ARG A 26 22.12 -31.46 -6.41
N HIS A 27 22.57 -30.72 -5.39
CA HIS A 27 23.31 -31.28 -4.25
C HIS A 27 22.54 -32.34 -3.47
N LYS A 28 23.22 -33.46 -3.21
CA LYS A 28 22.70 -34.65 -2.52
C LYS A 28 22.14 -34.30 -1.14
N ALA A 29 20.81 -34.30 -1.00
CA ALA A 29 20.13 -34.04 0.26
C ALA A 29 19.69 -35.31 1.01
N GLY A 30 19.32 -36.37 0.30
CA GLY A 30 18.99 -37.67 0.89
C GLY A 30 18.48 -38.68 -0.14
N THR A 31 18.51 -39.96 0.23
CA THR A 31 17.98 -41.08 -0.56
C THR A 31 16.62 -41.48 0.02
N TRP A 32 15.57 -41.40 -0.79
CA TRP A 32 14.20 -41.75 -0.42
C TRP A 32 13.80 -43.05 -1.15
N PRO A 33 12.66 -43.69 -0.81
CA PRO A 33 12.18 -44.88 -1.51
C PRO A 33 12.06 -44.68 -3.04
N ASP A 34 11.66 -43.49 -3.47
CA ASP A 34 11.55 -43.11 -4.89
C ASP A 34 12.92 -42.80 -5.56
N GLY A 35 14.03 -42.92 -4.82
CA GLY A 35 15.37 -42.55 -5.27
C GLY A 35 15.89 -41.22 -4.70
N TYR A 36 16.85 -40.62 -5.39
CA TYR A 36 17.54 -39.44 -4.91
C TYR A 36 16.69 -38.16 -5.03
N VAL A 37 16.55 -37.42 -3.91
CA VAL A 37 15.74 -36.19 -3.85
C VAL A 37 16.59 -34.99 -3.42
N CYS A 38 16.53 -33.90 -4.20
CA CYS A 38 17.22 -32.66 -3.83
C CYS A 38 16.57 -31.96 -2.63
N ARG A 39 17.32 -31.07 -1.96
CA ARG A 39 16.87 -30.38 -0.73
C ARG A 39 15.53 -29.66 -0.93
N THR A 40 15.33 -28.97 -2.05
CA THR A 40 14.08 -28.22 -2.33
C THR A 40 12.88 -29.14 -2.49
N CYS A 41 13.04 -30.26 -3.20
CA CYS A 41 11.98 -31.25 -3.39
C CYS A 41 11.66 -31.98 -2.09
N SER A 42 12.68 -32.35 -1.32
CA SER A 42 12.53 -32.93 0.02
C SER A 42 11.77 -31.97 0.95
N ASP A 43 12.19 -30.70 0.97
CA ASP A 43 11.57 -29.64 1.75
C ASP A 43 10.11 -29.36 1.39
N ARG A 44 9.76 -29.48 0.11
CA ARG A 44 8.37 -29.33 -0.36
C ARG A 44 7.52 -30.54 0.04
N ALA A 45 8.09 -31.74 -0.09
CA ALA A 45 7.42 -32.99 0.19
C ALA A 45 7.04 -33.15 1.66
N VAL A 46 7.99 -32.94 2.58
CA VAL A 46 7.73 -33.03 4.03
C VAL A 46 6.79 -31.92 4.56
N ARG A 47 6.45 -30.93 3.73
CA ARG A 47 5.47 -29.88 4.04
C ARG A 47 4.12 -30.12 3.37
N THR A 48 4.00 -31.16 2.55
CA THR A 48 2.72 -31.55 1.95
C THR A 48 1.93 -32.32 2.99
N ARG A 49 0.68 -31.94 3.20
CA ARG A 49 -0.21 -32.54 4.19
C ARG A 49 -1.58 -32.78 3.58
N GLY A 50 -2.23 -33.84 4.02
CA GLY A 50 -3.62 -34.15 3.72
C GLY A 50 -3.94 -35.58 4.13
N SER A 51 -5.15 -36.02 3.81
CA SER A 51 -5.56 -37.40 3.97
C SER A 51 -4.78 -38.30 3.01
N CYS A 52 -4.08 -39.29 3.56
CA CYS A 52 -3.34 -40.26 2.76
C CYS A 52 -4.30 -41.16 1.97
N PRO A 53 -4.15 -41.33 0.64
CA PRO A 53 -4.99 -42.26 -0.13
C PRO A 53 -4.89 -43.73 0.33
N GLY A 54 -3.77 -44.13 0.93
CA GLY A 54 -3.55 -45.52 1.37
C GLY A 54 -4.10 -45.85 2.76
N CYS A 55 -4.03 -44.93 3.72
CA CYS A 55 -4.44 -45.17 5.11
C CYS A 55 -5.51 -44.21 5.64
N ALA A 56 -6.00 -43.27 4.83
CA ALA A 56 -6.99 -42.24 5.16
C ALA A 56 -6.64 -41.26 6.30
N GLU A 57 -5.50 -41.41 6.97
CA GLU A 57 -5.06 -40.50 8.04
C GLU A 57 -4.61 -39.14 7.48
N ASP A 58 -5.01 -38.04 8.14
CA ASP A 58 -4.51 -36.69 7.83
C ASP A 58 -3.14 -36.46 8.46
N ARG A 59 -2.09 -36.52 7.63
CA ARG A 59 -0.70 -36.41 8.07
C ARG A 59 0.24 -35.93 6.97
N ALA A 60 1.54 -35.87 7.24
CA ALA A 60 2.52 -35.47 6.25
C ALA A 60 2.59 -36.52 5.11
N LEU A 61 2.57 -36.07 3.86
CA LEU A 61 2.57 -36.91 2.67
C LEU A 61 3.87 -36.73 1.86
N PRO A 62 5.05 -37.06 2.42
CA PRO A 62 6.31 -36.87 1.72
C PRO A 62 6.51 -37.89 0.60
N GLY A 63 5.98 -39.11 0.71
CA GLY A 63 6.17 -40.20 -0.24
C GLY A 63 5.36 -40.03 -1.53
N ARG A 64 5.68 -40.86 -2.54
CA ARG A 64 4.89 -40.96 -3.76
C ARG A 64 4.42 -42.39 -3.98
N HIS A 65 3.20 -42.55 -4.44
CA HIS A 65 2.70 -43.84 -4.87
C HIS A 65 3.48 -44.30 -6.12
N PRO A 66 4.02 -45.53 -6.16
CA PRO A 66 4.84 -46.00 -7.29
C PRO A 66 4.09 -46.05 -8.63
N VAL A 67 2.77 -46.25 -8.62
CA VAL A 67 1.95 -46.41 -9.83
C VAL A 67 1.42 -45.06 -10.31
N ASP A 68 0.72 -44.33 -9.44
CA ASP A 68 -0.03 -43.12 -9.83
C ASP A 68 0.71 -41.81 -9.49
N GLY A 69 1.84 -41.89 -8.78
CA GLY A 69 2.64 -40.72 -8.36
C GLY A 69 1.98 -39.82 -7.30
N SER A 70 0.81 -40.21 -6.79
CA SER A 70 0.04 -39.49 -5.76
C SER A 70 0.83 -39.37 -4.45
N ALA A 71 0.58 -38.32 -3.68
CA ALA A 71 1.31 -38.09 -2.42
C ALA A 71 0.78 -39.02 -1.32
N ILE A 72 1.67 -39.77 -0.67
CA ILE A 72 1.34 -40.74 0.38
C ILE A 72 2.19 -40.53 1.64
N CYS A 73 1.72 -41.04 2.77
CA CYS A 73 2.41 -40.89 4.05
C CYS A 73 3.73 -41.69 4.10
N THR A 74 4.57 -41.41 5.10
CA THR A 74 5.85 -42.11 5.31
C THR A 74 5.69 -43.62 5.44
N THR A 75 4.66 -44.07 6.15
CA THR A 75 4.40 -45.48 6.41
C THR A 75 4.02 -46.22 5.13
N CYS A 76 3.06 -45.69 4.35
CA CYS A 76 2.63 -46.28 3.09
C CYS A 76 3.75 -46.28 2.03
N ALA A 77 4.67 -45.33 2.08
CA ALA A 77 5.81 -45.26 1.17
C ALA A 77 7.04 -46.06 1.64
N GLY A 78 7.01 -46.69 2.82
CA GLY A 78 8.14 -47.50 3.32
C GLY A 78 9.36 -46.68 3.73
N PHE A 79 9.18 -45.46 4.26
CA PHE A 79 10.30 -44.68 4.81
C PHE A 79 10.83 -45.34 6.09
N SER A 80 12.16 -45.53 6.16
CA SER A 80 12.85 -45.92 7.40
C SER A 80 13.02 -44.77 8.39
N GLN A 81 12.95 -43.53 7.90
CA GLN A 81 13.06 -42.31 8.69
C GLN A 81 11.69 -41.73 9.02
N THR A 82 11.53 -41.27 10.26
CA THR A 82 10.34 -40.57 10.71
C THR A 82 10.54 -39.06 10.67
N PHE A 83 9.44 -38.32 10.53
CA PHE A 83 9.42 -36.86 10.49
C PHE A 83 8.60 -36.25 11.64
N ASP A 84 8.44 -37.00 12.73
CA ASP A 84 7.78 -36.57 13.95
C ASP A 84 8.66 -35.61 14.76
N CYS A 85 8.03 -34.58 15.30
CA CYS A 85 8.68 -33.66 16.22
C CYS A 85 8.85 -34.33 17.58
N LEU A 86 10.07 -34.38 18.12
CA LEU A 86 10.34 -34.98 19.44
C LEU A 86 9.56 -34.34 20.60
N ARG A 87 9.11 -33.09 20.47
CA ARG A 87 8.41 -32.36 21.54
C ARG A 87 6.89 -32.44 21.44
N CYS A 88 6.34 -32.35 20.24
CA CYS A 88 4.88 -32.25 20.05
C CYS A 88 4.29 -33.35 19.16
N GLY A 89 5.09 -34.29 18.67
CA GLY A 89 4.66 -35.37 17.78
C GLY A 89 4.25 -34.91 16.38
N PHE A 90 4.28 -33.61 16.08
CA PHE A 90 3.85 -33.09 14.78
C PHE A 90 4.75 -33.59 13.65
N GLU A 91 4.13 -34.23 12.65
CA GLU A 91 4.81 -34.70 11.45
C GLU A 91 5.03 -33.57 10.44
N GLY A 92 6.27 -33.34 10.03
CA GLY A 92 6.56 -32.40 8.95
C GLY A 92 8.03 -32.06 8.79
N LYS A 93 8.34 -30.84 8.33
CA LYS A 93 9.73 -30.40 8.23
C LYS A 93 10.34 -30.26 9.63
N LEU A 94 11.31 -31.13 9.92
CA LEU A 94 12.17 -31.02 11.09
C LEU A 94 13.37 -30.10 10.81
N LEU A 95 13.74 -29.34 11.84
CA LEU A 95 14.94 -28.50 11.90
C LEU A 95 15.96 -29.15 12.84
N GLY A 96 16.95 -28.36 13.31
CA GLY A 96 17.95 -28.85 14.26
C GLY A 96 17.32 -29.49 15.50
N GLY A 97 17.91 -30.58 15.99
CA GLY A 97 17.41 -31.29 17.17
C GLY A 97 16.11 -32.06 16.97
N ARG A 98 15.70 -32.37 15.72
CA ARG A 98 14.42 -33.03 15.38
C ARG A 98 13.17 -32.32 15.92
N LEU A 99 13.22 -30.99 15.94
CA LEU A 99 12.07 -30.15 16.29
C LEU A 99 11.38 -29.63 15.03
N CYS A 100 10.04 -29.55 15.06
CA CYS A 100 9.29 -28.92 13.97
C CYS A 100 9.52 -27.39 13.94
N GLU A 101 9.11 -26.76 12.84
CA GLU A 101 9.22 -25.31 12.66
C GLU A 101 8.54 -24.52 13.79
N ARG A 102 7.41 -25.00 14.34
CA ARG A 102 6.68 -24.34 15.43
C ARG A 102 7.41 -24.42 16.77
N CYS A 103 7.90 -25.61 17.16
CA CYS A 103 8.68 -25.77 18.39
C CYS A 103 10.01 -25.00 18.31
N THR A 104 10.67 -25.00 17.15
CA THR A 104 11.88 -24.20 16.94
C THR A 104 11.60 -22.70 17.04
N LEU A 105 10.45 -22.25 16.52
CA LEU A 105 10.01 -20.86 16.65
C LEU A 105 9.75 -20.49 18.12
N ALA A 106 9.05 -21.36 18.86
CA ALA A 106 8.78 -21.16 20.28
C ALA A 106 10.09 -21.03 21.07
N ASP A 107 11.06 -21.94 20.89
CA ASP A 107 12.35 -21.88 21.59
C ASP A 107 13.09 -20.56 21.31
N ARG A 108 13.15 -20.15 20.03
CA ARG A 108 13.78 -18.88 19.66
C ARG A 108 13.06 -17.69 20.27
N LEU A 109 11.73 -17.68 20.29
CA LEU A 109 10.96 -16.59 20.89
C LEU A 109 11.15 -16.53 22.40
N THR A 110 11.22 -17.67 23.09
CA THR A 110 11.52 -17.73 24.53
C THR A 110 12.86 -17.08 24.82
N THR A 111 13.92 -17.38 24.04
CA THR A 111 15.23 -16.73 24.21
C THR A 111 15.21 -15.23 23.89
N LEU A 112 14.37 -14.80 22.94
CA LEU A 112 14.30 -13.40 22.53
C LEU A 112 13.43 -12.54 23.46
N LEU A 113 12.38 -13.10 24.05
CA LEU A 113 11.46 -12.39 24.94
C LEU A 113 11.79 -12.56 26.42
N ASP A 114 12.93 -13.20 26.70
CA ASP A 114 13.49 -13.35 28.03
C ASP A 114 13.75 -11.99 28.70
N ASP A 115 13.30 -11.84 29.94
CA ASP A 115 13.52 -10.66 30.78
C ASP A 115 14.91 -10.65 31.44
N GLY A 116 15.71 -11.69 31.21
CA GLY A 116 17.04 -11.89 31.80
C GLY A 116 17.03 -12.85 32.99
N THR A 117 15.86 -13.34 33.40
CA THR A 117 15.71 -14.35 34.46
C THR A 117 15.51 -15.77 33.90
N GLY A 118 15.55 -15.94 32.58
CA GLY A 118 15.22 -17.18 31.89
C GLY A 118 13.70 -17.37 31.70
N ARG A 119 12.90 -16.34 31.96
CA ARG A 119 11.43 -16.35 31.80
C ARG A 119 11.01 -15.27 30.81
N ILE A 120 9.94 -15.57 30.06
CA ILE A 120 9.33 -14.59 29.16
C ILE A 120 8.75 -13.47 30.02
N ARG A 121 9.07 -12.22 29.66
CA ARG A 121 8.50 -11.04 30.31
C ARG A 121 6.96 -11.15 30.31
N PRO A 122 6.26 -11.13 31.45
CA PRO A 122 4.82 -11.43 31.53
C PRO A 122 3.95 -10.56 30.60
N ALA A 123 4.31 -9.29 30.43
CA ALA A 123 3.60 -8.36 29.54
C ALA A 123 3.68 -8.77 28.04
N LEU A 124 4.62 -9.62 27.64
CA LEU A 124 4.82 -10.07 26.27
C LEU A 124 4.30 -11.50 26.02
N THR A 125 3.76 -12.16 27.04
CA THR A 125 3.15 -13.50 26.91
C THR A 125 2.03 -13.55 25.85
N PRO A 126 1.12 -12.55 25.74
CA PRO A 126 0.11 -12.55 24.68
C PRO A 126 0.73 -12.53 23.27
N LEU A 127 1.81 -11.76 23.08
CA LEU A 127 2.54 -11.73 21.81
C LEU A 127 3.20 -13.08 21.51
N PHE A 128 3.83 -13.68 22.51
CA PHE A 128 4.43 -15.01 22.38
C PHE A 128 3.40 -16.04 21.91
N ASN A 129 2.25 -16.11 22.58
CA ASN A 129 1.18 -17.04 22.23
C ASN A 129 0.66 -16.80 20.80
N LEU A 130 0.44 -15.55 20.41
CA LEU A 130 -0.01 -15.19 19.07
C LEU A 130 0.99 -15.62 17.98
N LEU A 131 2.28 -15.40 18.20
CA LEU A 131 3.32 -15.79 17.24
C LEU A 131 3.50 -17.31 17.17
N VAL A 132 3.44 -18.01 18.30
CA VAL A 132 3.52 -19.48 18.33
C VAL A 132 2.29 -20.12 17.71
N ALA A 133 1.11 -19.53 17.84
CA ALA A 133 -0.14 -20.04 17.28
C ALA A 133 -0.26 -19.88 15.76
N MET A 134 0.57 -19.06 15.11
CA MET A 134 0.48 -18.76 13.68
C MET A 134 0.41 -20.01 12.78
N ASP A 135 -0.38 -19.96 11.70
CA ASP A 135 -0.54 -21.09 10.76
C ASP A 135 0.77 -21.46 10.04
N LYS A 136 1.61 -20.45 9.78
CA LYS A 136 2.85 -20.58 8.98
C LYS A 136 4.09 -20.23 9.82
N PRO A 137 4.56 -21.14 10.70
CA PRO A 137 5.72 -20.88 11.58
C PRO A 137 7.00 -20.58 10.81
N ARG A 138 7.17 -21.13 9.60
CA ARG A 138 8.28 -20.80 8.69
C ARG A 138 8.39 -19.30 8.40
N SER A 139 7.25 -18.63 8.21
CA SER A 139 7.24 -17.18 7.95
C SER A 139 7.72 -16.40 9.18
N GLY A 140 7.35 -16.82 10.38
CA GLY A 140 7.86 -16.27 11.63
C GLY A 140 9.36 -16.47 11.79
N LEU A 141 9.86 -17.70 11.53
CA LEU A 141 11.30 -17.98 11.55
C LEU A 141 12.05 -17.12 10.52
N ALA A 142 11.58 -17.07 9.27
CA ALA A 142 12.19 -16.25 8.22
C ALA A 142 12.20 -14.76 8.60
N TRP A 143 11.14 -14.26 9.24
CA TRP A 143 11.08 -12.89 9.75
C TRP A 143 12.12 -12.61 10.84
N LEU A 144 12.31 -13.53 11.79
CA LEU A 144 13.36 -13.42 12.82
C LEU A 144 14.78 -13.48 12.25
N GLU A 145 14.96 -14.19 11.13
CA GLU A 145 16.25 -14.30 10.43
C GLU A 145 16.51 -13.16 9.44
N MET A 146 15.46 -12.44 9.05
CA MET A 146 15.56 -11.38 8.07
C MET A 146 16.51 -10.29 8.57
N ARG A 147 17.52 -9.96 7.74
CA ARG A 147 18.50 -8.91 8.04
C ARG A 147 19.21 -9.14 9.39
N ARG A 148 19.50 -10.40 9.75
CA ARG A 148 20.20 -10.76 10.99
C ARG A 148 21.46 -9.91 11.25
N ASN A 149 22.18 -9.53 10.19
CA ASN A 149 23.41 -8.76 10.25
C ASN A 149 23.21 -7.23 10.30
N GLN A 150 21.97 -6.73 10.31
CA GLN A 150 21.68 -5.29 10.45
C GLN A 150 21.43 -4.93 11.93
N PRO A 151 21.94 -3.78 12.41
CA PRO A 151 21.92 -3.37 13.83
C PRO A 151 20.54 -2.99 14.39
N ALA A 152 19.46 -3.40 13.74
CA ALA A 152 18.08 -3.18 14.19
C ALA A 152 17.10 -4.12 13.46
N ASN A 153 17.37 -5.42 13.53
CA ASN A 153 16.46 -6.43 13.00
C ASN A 153 15.32 -6.72 13.99
N ALA A 154 14.32 -7.48 13.55
CA ALA A 154 13.16 -7.84 14.38
C ALA A 154 13.56 -8.59 15.67
N SER A 155 14.56 -9.48 15.61
CA SER A 155 14.99 -10.25 16.78
C SER A 155 15.66 -9.38 17.84
N GLN A 156 16.47 -8.39 17.44
CA GLN A 156 17.06 -7.42 18.35
C GLN A 156 15.99 -6.52 18.97
N MET A 157 14.99 -6.08 18.20
CA MET A 157 13.86 -5.33 18.74
C MET A 157 13.09 -6.13 19.80
N LEU A 158 12.77 -7.41 19.50
CA LEU A 158 12.13 -8.31 20.47
C LEU A 158 12.98 -8.49 21.73
N ARG A 159 14.31 -8.64 21.58
CA ARG A 159 15.25 -8.72 22.72
C ARG A 159 15.27 -7.47 23.58
N ARG A 160 15.23 -6.29 22.97
CA ARG A 160 15.12 -5.01 23.70
C ARG A 160 13.80 -4.90 24.46
N LEU A 161 12.71 -5.43 23.91
CA LEU A 161 11.40 -5.49 24.58
C LEU A 161 11.39 -6.48 25.74
N GLY A 162 11.94 -7.68 25.54
CA GLY A 162 12.10 -8.71 26.57
C GLY A 162 12.84 -8.16 27.79
N ARG A 163 14.00 -7.53 27.56
CA ARG A 163 14.82 -6.89 28.60
C ARG A 163 14.27 -5.59 29.19
N GLY A 164 13.10 -5.13 28.75
CA GLY A 164 12.53 -3.87 29.26
C GLY A 164 13.24 -2.59 28.85
N GLN A 165 14.11 -2.63 27.84
CA GLN A 165 14.86 -1.47 27.36
C GLN A 165 14.02 -0.52 26.49
N VAL A 166 12.86 -0.97 26.04
CA VAL A 166 11.90 -0.17 25.27
C VAL A 166 10.56 -0.18 26.02
N PRO A 167 10.02 0.99 26.39
CA PRO A 167 8.69 1.09 27.00
C PRO A 167 7.61 0.56 26.05
N LEU A 168 6.61 -0.14 26.59
CA LEU A 168 5.46 -0.64 25.83
C LEU A 168 4.45 0.51 25.59
N THR A 169 4.85 1.49 24.78
CA THR A 169 4.00 2.64 24.41
C THR A 169 4.17 2.98 22.94
N HIS A 170 3.11 3.45 22.27
CA HIS A 170 3.18 3.87 20.86
C HIS A 170 4.31 4.88 20.59
N GLY A 171 4.50 5.84 21.50
CA GLY A 171 5.57 6.84 21.41
C GLY A 171 6.96 6.22 21.29
N ALA A 172 7.27 5.22 22.12
CA ALA A 172 8.56 4.52 22.03
C ALA A 172 8.75 3.83 20.67
N PHE A 173 7.70 3.22 20.10
CA PHE A 173 7.76 2.60 18.76
C PHE A 173 7.83 3.62 17.61
N HIS A 174 7.49 4.88 17.84
CA HIS A 174 7.64 5.92 16.84
C HIS A 174 9.11 6.35 16.67
N GLU A 175 9.92 6.24 17.72
CA GLU A 175 11.33 6.62 17.70
C GLU A 175 12.25 5.50 17.19
N LEU A 176 11.79 4.25 17.21
CA LEU A 176 12.58 3.09 16.79
C LEU A 176 12.88 3.09 15.28
N GLN A 177 14.13 2.77 14.95
CA GLN A 177 14.57 2.46 13.59
C GLN A 177 14.92 0.97 13.44
N PRO A 178 14.71 0.36 12.26
CA PRO A 178 14.07 0.93 11.08
C PRO A 178 12.54 1.01 11.26
N TRP A 179 11.95 2.13 10.85
CA TRP A 179 10.54 2.43 11.09
C TRP A 179 9.56 1.36 10.57
N ARG A 180 9.87 0.67 9.47
CA ARG A 180 8.98 -0.39 8.92
C ARG A 180 8.88 -1.60 9.83
N ALA A 181 10.00 -1.99 10.45
CA ALA A 181 10.01 -3.10 11.39
C ALA A 181 9.32 -2.69 12.69
N ALA A 182 9.57 -1.47 13.18
CA ALA A 182 8.88 -0.91 14.34
C ALA A 182 7.36 -0.82 14.12
N ALA A 183 6.92 -0.36 12.96
CA ALA A 183 5.50 -0.29 12.61
C ALA A 183 4.84 -1.67 12.58
N HIS A 184 5.51 -2.65 11.98
CA HIS A 184 4.99 -4.01 11.95
C HIS A 184 4.91 -4.64 13.35
N LEU A 185 5.92 -4.40 14.19
CA LEU A 185 5.95 -4.89 15.57
C LEU A 185 4.89 -4.21 16.44
N GLU A 186 4.68 -2.90 16.26
CA GLU A 186 3.60 -2.15 16.90
C GLU A 186 2.23 -2.71 16.51
N GLU A 187 2.00 -3.02 15.22
CA GLU A 187 0.78 -3.69 14.76
C GLU A 187 0.58 -5.07 15.39
N LEU A 188 1.65 -5.87 15.51
CA LEU A 188 1.59 -7.17 16.19
C LEU A 188 1.27 -7.03 17.67
N LEU A 189 1.85 -6.05 18.35
CA LEU A 189 1.60 -5.79 19.77
C LEU A 189 0.16 -5.33 20.01
N MET A 190 -0.40 -4.48 19.14
CA MET A 190 -1.82 -4.12 19.16
C MET A 190 -2.70 -5.35 18.93
N ALA A 191 -2.37 -6.18 17.93
CA ALA A 191 -3.13 -7.41 17.63
C ALA A 191 -3.09 -8.43 18.77
N SER A 192 -1.99 -8.48 19.53
CA SER A 192 -1.84 -9.32 20.72
C SER A 192 -2.47 -8.73 21.99
N GLY A 193 -2.96 -7.50 21.96
CA GLY A 193 -3.54 -6.80 23.12
C GLY A 193 -2.51 -6.25 24.12
N VAL A 194 -1.21 -6.29 23.80
CA VAL A 194 -0.15 -5.72 24.65
C VAL A 194 -0.12 -4.19 24.58
N LEU A 195 -0.42 -3.63 23.42
CA LEU A 195 -0.61 -2.20 23.23
C LEU A 195 -2.11 -1.89 23.02
N PRO A 196 -2.59 -0.72 23.47
CA PRO A 196 -3.94 -0.26 23.13
C PRO A 196 -4.19 -0.27 21.62
N ALA A 197 -5.39 -0.66 21.21
CA ALA A 197 -5.75 -0.67 19.80
C ALA A 197 -5.92 0.77 19.29
N VAL A 198 -5.07 1.17 18.35
CA VAL A 198 -5.14 2.46 17.65
C VAL A 198 -5.12 2.20 16.14
N ASP A 199 -5.81 3.03 15.36
CA ASP A 199 -5.75 2.91 13.90
C ASP A 199 -4.30 3.09 13.42
N LYS A 200 -3.78 2.10 12.68
CA LYS A 200 -2.39 2.08 12.17
C LYS A 200 -2.00 3.32 11.38
N TYR A 201 -2.96 3.98 10.72
CA TYR A 201 -2.71 5.20 9.97
C TYR A 201 -2.55 6.43 10.87
N ILE A 202 -3.18 6.44 12.05
CA ILE A 202 -2.92 7.43 13.09
C ILE A 202 -1.51 7.24 13.63
N CYS A 203 -1.10 6.01 13.99
CA CYS A 203 0.27 5.72 14.40
C CYS A 203 1.29 6.11 13.31
N SER A 204 1.00 5.79 12.05
CA SER A 204 1.83 6.18 10.90
C SER A 204 1.96 7.70 10.74
N PHE A 205 0.91 8.46 11.05
CA PHE A 205 0.95 9.92 11.01
C PHE A 205 1.75 10.48 12.21
N GLN A 206 1.51 9.98 13.41
CA GLN A 206 2.22 10.38 14.63
C GLN A 206 3.71 10.02 14.60
N ARG A 207 4.10 8.93 13.93
CA ARG A 207 5.51 8.60 13.67
C ARG A 207 6.18 9.55 12.67
N TRP A 208 5.44 9.96 11.64
CA TRP A 208 5.97 10.83 10.59
C TRP A 208 6.14 12.29 11.04
N LEU A 209 5.21 12.79 11.85
CA LEU A 209 5.14 14.20 12.24
C LEU A 209 6.44 14.73 12.89
N PRO A 210 7.08 14.05 13.87
CA PRO A 210 8.35 14.52 14.45
C PRO A 210 9.46 14.66 13.41
N GLY A 211 9.56 13.71 12.47
CA GLY A 211 10.55 13.77 11.39
C GLY A 211 10.32 14.93 10.43
N HIS A 212 9.06 15.26 10.14
CA HIS A 212 8.72 16.45 9.34
C HIS A 212 9.05 17.74 10.09
N LEU A 213 8.69 17.83 11.38
CA LEU A 213 8.98 19.00 12.21
C LEU A 213 10.49 19.25 12.37
N ALA A 214 11.30 18.19 12.48
CA ALA A 214 12.75 18.30 12.57
C ALA A 214 13.41 18.84 11.29
N GLY A 215 12.71 18.79 10.14
CA GLY A 215 13.18 19.35 8.87
C GLY A 215 12.88 20.85 8.67
N ILE A 216 12.17 21.49 9.60
CA ILE A 216 11.81 22.91 9.50
C ILE A 216 12.88 23.73 10.23
N ALA A 217 13.49 24.69 9.52
CA ALA A 217 14.57 25.52 10.06
C ALA A 217 14.09 26.54 11.11
N ASP A 218 12.91 27.15 10.90
CA ASP A 218 12.38 28.20 11.78
C ASP A 218 11.60 27.61 12.98
N PRO A 219 12.02 27.90 14.23
CA PRO A 219 11.34 27.46 15.44
C PRO A 219 9.88 27.94 15.58
N GLU A 220 9.54 29.13 15.08
CA GLU A 220 8.17 29.65 15.15
C GLU A 220 7.24 28.93 14.17
N HIS A 221 7.77 28.55 13.01
CA HIS A 221 7.07 27.65 12.08
C HIS A 221 6.85 26.28 12.72
N VAL A 222 7.87 25.71 13.38
CA VAL A 222 7.73 24.42 14.10
C VAL A 222 6.62 24.49 15.14
N LYS A 223 6.60 25.54 15.97
CA LYS A 223 5.56 25.74 17.00
C LYS A 223 4.17 25.82 16.37
N THR A 224 4.01 26.64 15.33
CA THR A 224 2.71 26.84 14.66
C THR A 224 2.21 25.56 14.00
N ILE A 225 3.06 24.84 13.28
CA ILE A 225 2.70 23.57 12.63
C ILE A 225 2.41 22.48 13.67
N LYS A 226 3.17 22.41 14.77
CA LYS A 226 2.90 21.46 15.86
C LYS A 226 1.54 21.72 16.50
N LEU A 227 1.17 22.98 16.72
CA LEU A 227 -0.15 23.35 17.25
C LEU A 227 -1.26 22.97 16.26
N PHE A 228 -1.10 23.28 14.98
CA PHE A 228 -2.06 22.88 13.95
C PHE A 228 -2.24 21.36 13.88
N ALA A 229 -1.14 20.60 13.89
CA ALA A 229 -1.19 19.15 13.88
C ALA A 229 -1.91 18.58 15.11
N THR A 230 -1.60 19.12 16.29
CA THR A 230 -2.11 18.64 17.59
C THR A 230 -3.57 18.96 17.80
N TRP A 231 -4.00 20.19 17.46
CA TRP A 231 -5.33 20.70 17.79
C TRP A 231 -6.34 20.60 16.65
N HIS A 232 -5.89 20.39 15.41
CA HIS A 232 -6.79 20.36 14.25
C HIS A 232 -6.72 19.04 13.48
N VAL A 233 -5.52 18.62 13.07
CA VAL A 233 -5.37 17.44 12.19
C VAL A 233 -5.58 16.13 12.96
N LEU A 234 -4.93 15.96 14.12
CA LEU A 234 -5.03 14.74 14.93
C LEU A 234 -6.44 14.48 15.48
N PRO A 235 -7.16 15.48 16.07
CA PRO A 235 -8.52 15.26 16.57
C PRO A 235 -9.48 14.81 15.46
N ARG A 236 -9.39 15.41 14.27
CA ARG A 236 -10.21 15.03 13.10
C ARG A 236 -9.87 13.66 12.56
N LEU A 237 -8.60 13.26 12.59
CA LEU A 237 -8.20 11.89 12.24
C LEU A 237 -8.78 10.88 13.23
N ARG A 238 -8.74 11.16 14.54
CA ARG A 238 -9.31 10.31 15.59
C ARG A 238 -10.82 10.19 15.45
N GLU A 239 -11.53 11.31 15.37
CA GLU A 239 -12.99 11.34 15.15
C GLU A 239 -13.40 10.55 13.89
N ARG A 240 -12.59 10.63 12.83
CA ARG A 240 -12.83 9.86 11.61
C ARG A 240 -12.59 8.37 11.80
N ALA A 241 -11.57 7.96 12.56
CA ALA A 241 -11.31 6.56 12.89
C ALA A 241 -12.46 5.96 13.69
N ASP A 242 -13.03 6.73 14.62
CA ASP A 242 -14.16 6.29 15.44
C ASP A 242 -15.41 6.03 14.58
N ARG A 243 -15.63 6.83 13.53
CA ARG A 243 -16.76 6.68 12.60
C ARG A 243 -16.52 5.65 11.49
N SER A 244 -15.28 5.48 11.04
CA SER A 244 -14.98 4.73 9.82
C SER A 244 -13.50 4.32 9.74
N ARG A 245 -13.21 3.24 9.01
CA ARG A 245 -11.82 2.84 8.76
C ARG A 245 -11.07 3.93 7.99
N ILE A 246 -9.89 4.32 8.48
CA ILE A 246 -9.03 5.26 7.77
C ILE A 246 -8.42 4.56 6.55
N THR A 247 -8.40 5.26 5.41
CA THR A 247 -7.73 4.79 4.20
C THR A 247 -6.35 5.42 4.07
N PRO A 248 -5.42 4.81 3.30
CA PRO A 248 -4.12 5.43 3.00
C PRO A 248 -4.23 6.84 2.41
N SER A 249 -5.30 7.13 1.66
CA SER A 249 -5.55 8.44 1.06
C SER A 249 -5.90 9.49 2.11
N VAL A 250 -6.71 9.14 3.12
CA VAL A 250 -7.04 10.05 4.23
C VAL A 250 -5.78 10.41 5.02
N ARG A 251 -4.96 9.41 5.36
CA ARG A 251 -3.66 9.64 6.03
C ARG A 251 -2.75 10.55 5.21
N ARG A 252 -2.67 10.31 3.90
CA ARG A 252 -1.84 11.11 2.99
C ARG A 252 -2.32 12.55 2.92
N PHE A 253 -3.63 12.75 2.79
CA PHE A 253 -4.23 14.08 2.78
C PHE A 253 -3.93 14.84 4.08
N ALA A 254 -4.01 14.19 5.24
CA ALA A 254 -3.63 14.80 6.52
C ALA A 254 -2.14 15.21 6.56
N ALA A 255 -1.24 14.37 6.02
CA ALA A 255 0.17 14.73 5.90
C ALA A 255 0.40 15.88 4.90
N GLU A 256 -0.31 15.88 3.77
CA GLU A 256 -0.25 16.93 2.76
C GLU A 256 -0.74 18.28 3.31
N GLN A 257 -1.78 18.33 4.15
CA GLN A 257 -2.19 19.56 4.84
C GLN A 257 -1.04 20.17 5.65
N ILE A 258 -0.30 19.33 6.39
CA ILE A 258 0.87 19.76 7.16
C ILE A 258 1.99 20.24 6.23
N THR A 259 2.29 19.49 5.18
CA THR A 259 3.34 19.85 4.21
C THR A 259 3.04 21.17 3.50
N TYR A 260 1.81 21.38 3.03
CA TYR A 260 1.41 22.63 2.38
C TYR A 260 1.35 23.80 3.36
N ALA A 261 0.93 23.58 4.62
CA ALA A 261 1.01 24.60 5.65
C ALA A 261 2.47 25.02 5.94
N THR A 262 3.39 24.05 6.02
CA THR A 262 4.83 24.34 6.17
C THR A 262 5.37 25.11 4.97
N ALA A 263 5.05 24.70 3.75
CA ALA A 263 5.48 25.36 2.53
C ALA A 263 4.95 26.80 2.44
N PHE A 264 3.71 27.04 2.85
CA PHE A 264 3.12 28.37 2.90
C PHE A 264 3.83 29.28 3.91
N LEU A 265 4.11 28.79 5.12
CA LEU A 265 4.86 29.57 6.11
C LEU A 265 6.28 29.90 5.62
N GLN A 266 6.96 28.95 4.98
CA GLN A 266 8.25 29.19 4.35
C GLN A 266 8.14 30.24 3.25
N TRP A 267 7.12 30.17 2.39
CA TRP A 267 6.89 31.16 1.33
C TRP A 267 6.60 32.56 1.88
N LEU A 268 5.84 32.68 2.98
CA LEU A 268 5.66 33.97 3.65
C LEU A 268 7.00 34.53 4.16
N SER A 269 7.83 33.70 4.77
CA SER A 269 9.15 34.13 5.25
C SER A 269 10.06 34.62 4.12
N THR A 270 9.98 34.04 2.91
CA THR A 270 10.73 34.54 1.75
C THR A 270 10.31 35.95 1.30
N ARG A 271 9.10 36.38 1.66
CA ARG A 271 8.56 37.72 1.39
C ARG A 271 8.69 38.66 2.60
N ASN A 272 9.39 38.24 3.66
CA ASN A 272 9.49 38.94 4.94
C ASN A 272 8.12 39.19 5.62
N SER A 273 7.11 38.39 5.27
CA SER A 273 5.79 38.40 5.92
C SER A 273 5.71 37.32 7.00
N THR A 274 4.92 37.58 8.04
CA THR A 274 4.57 36.61 9.07
C THR A 274 3.12 36.18 8.93
N LEU A 275 2.71 35.09 9.60
CA LEU A 275 1.29 34.69 9.60
C LEU A 275 0.36 35.77 10.19
N ALA A 276 0.88 36.57 11.13
CA ALA A 276 0.14 37.66 11.76
C ALA A 276 0.00 38.90 10.87
N SER A 277 1.00 39.16 10.02
CA SER A 277 1.02 40.27 9.06
C SER A 277 0.54 39.87 7.66
N CYS A 278 0.05 38.63 7.49
CA CYS A 278 -0.42 38.11 6.22
C CYS A 278 -1.66 38.87 5.75
N ASP A 279 -1.61 39.37 4.52
CA ASP A 279 -2.70 40.11 3.89
C ASP A 279 -3.44 39.28 2.82
N GLN A 280 -4.42 39.90 2.16
CA GLN A 280 -5.18 39.23 1.10
C GLN A 280 -4.32 39.03 -0.16
N LEU A 281 -3.36 39.92 -0.43
CA LEU A 281 -2.48 39.83 -1.59
C LEU A 281 -1.58 38.59 -1.50
N ASP A 282 -1.08 38.28 -0.31
CA ASP A 282 -0.30 37.09 -0.01
C ASP A 282 -1.11 35.81 -0.29
N ILE A 283 -2.36 35.76 0.18
CA ILE A 283 -3.24 34.61 -0.06
C ILE A 283 -3.54 34.46 -1.55
N ASP A 284 -3.90 35.54 -2.22
CA ASP A 284 -4.26 35.50 -3.64
C ASP A 284 -3.05 35.13 -4.51
N ALA A 285 -1.87 35.65 -4.21
CA ALA A 285 -0.62 35.29 -4.87
C ALA A 285 -0.28 33.81 -4.69
N TRP A 286 -0.37 33.29 -3.45
CA TRP A 286 -0.16 31.86 -3.20
C TRP A 286 -1.18 31.02 -3.96
N PHE A 287 -2.46 31.39 -3.96
CA PHE A 287 -3.49 30.66 -4.67
C PHE A 287 -3.27 30.70 -6.18
N ALA A 288 -2.80 31.81 -6.76
CA ALA A 288 -2.48 31.91 -8.18
C ALA A 288 -1.33 30.97 -8.59
N GLU A 289 -0.28 30.87 -7.79
CA GLU A 289 0.92 30.05 -8.06
C GLU A 289 0.69 28.54 -7.87
N ASN A 290 -0.28 28.13 -7.03
CA ASN A 290 -0.44 26.74 -6.61
C ASN A 290 -1.56 25.98 -7.34
N THR A 291 -1.43 24.64 -7.38
CA THR A 291 -2.45 23.74 -7.96
C THR A 291 -3.72 23.69 -7.10
N GLU A 292 -4.84 23.26 -7.70
CA GLU A 292 -6.12 23.10 -7.00
C GLU A 292 -6.00 22.22 -5.75
N HIS A 293 -5.25 21.12 -5.82
CA HIS A 293 -4.99 20.22 -4.69
C HIS A 293 -4.26 20.92 -3.55
N GLY A 294 -3.23 21.72 -3.86
CA GLY A 294 -2.50 22.50 -2.85
C GLY A 294 -3.39 23.54 -2.17
N ARG A 295 -4.26 24.20 -2.93
CA ARG A 295 -5.27 25.14 -2.39
C ARG A 295 -6.23 24.44 -1.42
N THR A 296 -6.72 23.24 -1.76
CA THR A 296 -7.58 22.44 -0.88
C THR A 296 -6.87 22.07 0.42
N CYS A 297 -5.62 21.62 0.34
CA CYS A 297 -4.84 21.21 1.50
C CYS A 297 -4.56 22.40 2.44
N LEU A 298 -4.17 23.54 1.88
CA LEU A 298 -3.86 24.74 2.68
C LEU A 298 -5.10 25.35 3.32
N ARG A 299 -6.27 25.26 2.68
CA ARG A 299 -7.52 25.85 3.19
C ARG A 299 -7.85 25.41 4.62
N ALA A 300 -7.57 24.17 5.00
CA ALA A 300 -7.78 23.70 6.37
C ALA A 300 -6.91 24.47 7.38
N PHE A 301 -5.65 24.72 7.03
CA PHE A 301 -4.71 25.48 7.85
C PHE A 301 -5.11 26.94 7.99
N LEU A 302 -5.45 27.63 6.89
CA LEU A 302 -5.88 29.04 6.94
C LEU A 302 -7.14 29.23 7.79
N ASN A 303 -8.13 28.35 7.64
CA ASN A 303 -9.34 28.39 8.49
C ASN A 303 -8.99 28.22 9.97
N TRP A 304 -8.12 27.28 10.31
CA TRP A 304 -7.64 27.09 11.67
C TRP A 304 -6.86 28.31 12.18
N ALA A 305 -6.01 28.92 11.36
CA ALA A 305 -5.20 30.08 11.73
C ALA A 305 -6.08 31.31 12.02
N MET A 306 -7.12 31.54 11.22
CA MET A 306 -8.12 32.61 11.45
C MET A 306 -8.96 32.34 12.72
N GLN A 307 -9.38 31.10 12.94
CA GLN A 307 -10.14 30.71 14.15
C GLN A 307 -9.30 30.87 15.42
N SER A 308 -8.02 30.54 15.36
CA SER A 308 -7.06 30.68 16.47
C SER A 308 -6.47 32.09 16.63
N ARG A 309 -6.95 33.08 15.85
CA ARG A 309 -6.49 34.49 15.82
C ARG A 309 -4.98 34.65 15.57
N ARG A 310 -4.35 33.69 14.89
CA ARG A 310 -2.95 33.78 14.45
C ARG A 310 -2.77 34.52 13.12
N CYS A 311 -3.88 34.78 12.45
CA CYS A 311 -3.99 35.46 11.18
C CYS A 311 -5.19 36.43 11.26
N PRO A 312 -5.19 37.57 10.55
CA PRO A 312 -6.32 38.48 10.54
C PRO A 312 -7.63 37.77 10.18
N ARG A 313 -8.71 38.05 10.94
CA ARG A 313 -10.02 37.40 10.73
C ARG A 313 -10.72 37.79 9.43
N ALA A 314 -10.28 38.88 8.79
CA ALA A 314 -10.94 39.48 7.63
C ALA A 314 -10.43 38.94 6.28
N LEU A 315 -9.62 37.89 6.27
CA LEU A 315 -9.08 37.33 5.03
C LEU A 315 -10.09 36.44 4.33
N SER A 316 -10.31 36.70 3.04
CA SER A 316 -11.19 35.93 2.18
C SER A 316 -10.41 34.77 1.57
N ILE A 317 -10.72 33.53 1.95
CA ILE A 317 -10.14 32.36 1.29
C ILE A 317 -10.95 32.07 0.01
N PRO A 318 -10.34 32.12 -1.19
CA PRO A 318 -11.02 31.84 -2.44
C PRO A 318 -11.81 30.53 -2.36
N VAL A 319 -13.11 30.62 -2.69
CA VAL A 319 -13.99 29.45 -2.70
C VAL A 319 -13.53 28.52 -3.81
N GLN A 320 -13.38 27.23 -3.50
CA GLN A 320 -13.15 26.24 -4.55
C GLN A 320 -14.39 26.16 -5.43
N ARG A 321 -14.27 26.67 -6.65
CA ARG A 321 -15.23 26.37 -7.70
C ARG A 321 -15.00 24.93 -8.09
N VAL A 322 -15.83 24.02 -7.57
CA VAL A 322 -15.93 22.67 -8.12
C VAL A 322 -16.25 22.86 -9.59
N SER A 323 -15.29 22.55 -10.46
CA SER A 323 -15.52 22.55 -11.90
C SER A 323 -16.52 21.44 -12.19
N ARG A 324 -17.80 21.80 -12.16
CA ARG A 324 -18.87 20.95 -12.67
C ARG A 324 -18.65 20.94 -14.18
N ARG A 325 -17.96 19.91 -14.67
CA ARG A 325 -18.05 19.60 -16.10
C ARG A 325 -19.53 19.44 -16.42
N PRO A 326 -19.99 19.94 -17.57
CA PRO A 326 -21.36 19.67 -18.00
C PRO A 326 -21.58 18.15 -17.98
N ALA A 327 -22.77 17.74 -17.57
CA ALA A 327 -23.17 16.35 -17.71
C ALA A 327 -23.08 15.96 -19.21
N LEU A 328 -22.74 14.71 -19.49
CA LEU A 328 -22.78 14.19 -20.85
C LEU A 328 -24.18 14.39 -21.42
N SER A 329 -24.28 14.82 -22.67
CA SER A 329 -25.56 14.80 -23.36
C SER A 329 -26.05 13.35 -23.52
N GLU A 330 -27.33 13.17 -23.82
CA GLU A 330 -27.88 11.83 -24.08
C GLU A 330 -27.18 11.15 -25.27
N ASP A 331 -26.90 11.89 -26.33
CA ASP A 331 -26.18 11.39 -27.51
C ASP A 331 -24.74 10.98 -27.16
N GLU A 332 -24.02 11.81 -26.39
CA GLU A 332 -22.66 11.48 -25.94
C GLU A 332 -22.66 10.25 -25.02
N ARG A 333 -23.68 10.11 -24.16
CA ARG A 333 -23.86 8.95 -23.28
C ARG A 333 -24.10 7.68 -24.09
N LEU A 334 -24.99 7.72 -25.08
CA LEU A 334 -25.32 6.59 -25.94
C LEU A 334 -24.15 6.19 -26.84
N ASP A 335 -23.46 7.16 -27.45
CA ASP A 335 -22.24 6.91 -28.24
C ASP A 335 -21.13 6.28 -27.38
N THR A 336 -20.93 6.79 -26.17
CA THR A 336 -19.94 6.22 -25.23
C THR A 336 -20.34 4.81 -24.79
N LEU A 337 -21.62 4.55 -24.53
CA LEU A 337 -22.12 3.22 -24.19
C LEU A 337 -21.94 2.24 -25.36
N GLY A 338 -22.24 2.68 -26.58
CA GLY A 338 -22.00 1.91 -27.80
C GLY A 338 -20.53 1.56 -27.98
N ARG A 339 -19.62 2.53 -27.83
CA ARG A 339 -18.17 2.30 -27.85
C ARG A 339 -17.72 1.30 -26.78
N LEU A 340 -18.21 1.42 -25.54
CA LEU A 340 -17.86 0.45 -24.49
C LEU A 340 -18.42 -0.95 -24.75
N LEU A 341 -19.48 -1.10 -25.54
CA LEU A 341 -20.02 -2.40 -25.93
C LEU A 341 -19.28 -3.05 -27.11
N THR A 342 -18.65 -2.27 -27.99
CA THR A 342 -18.01 -2.78 -29.22
C THR A 342 -16.48 -2.73 -29.20
N ASP A 343 -15.87 -1.81 -28.46
CA ASP A 343 -14.42 -1.59 -28.46
C ASP A 343 -13.65 -2.73 -27.75
N ALA A 344 -12.84 -3.47 -28.51
CA ALA A 344 -12.00 -4.54 -27.99
C ALA A 344 -10.65 -4.06 -27.41
N ASP A 345 -10.22 -2.83 -27.72
CA ASP A 345 -8.93 -2.29 -27.25
C ASP A 345 -8.99 -1.88 -25.77
N THR A 346 -10.18 -1.49 -25.30
CA THR A 346 -10.41 -1.16 -23.90
C THR A 346 -10.53 -2.45 -23.06
N PRO A 347 -9.80 -2.60 -21.93
CA PRO A 347 -9.90 -3.77 -21.07
C PRO A 347 -11.35 -4.07 -20.66
N MET A 348 -11.77 -5.34 -20.76
CA MET A 348 -13.12 -5.84 -20.43
C MET A 348 -13.63 -5.30 -19.08
N ARG A 349 -12.75 -5.29 -18.09
CA ARG A 349 -12.99 -4.74 -16.75
C ARG A 349 -13.44 -3.27 -16.74
N LEU A 350 -12.84 -2.43 -17.57
CA LEU A 350 -13.21 -1.01 -17.69
C LEU A 350 -14.53 -0.84 -18.43
N ARG A 351 -14.77 -1.68 -19.44
CA ARG A 351 -16.00 -1.68 -20.23
C ARG A 351 -17.22 -2.00 -19.38
N VAL A 352 -17.18 -3.11 -18.63
CA VAL A 352 -18.26 -3.50 -17.73
C VAL A 352 -18.50 -2.43 -16.65
N ALA A 353 -17.43 -1.93 -16.02
CA ALA A 353 -17.58 -0.87 -15.01
C ALA A 353 -18.17 0.42 -15.61
N GLY A 354 -17.73 0.83 -16.80
CA GLY A 354 -18.23 2.02 -17.49
C GLY A 354 -19.70 1.88 -17.89
N VAL A 355 -20.12 0.71 -18.39
CA VAL A 355 -21.52 0.46 -18.73
C VAL A 355 -22.41 0.52 -17.48
N ILE A 356 -21.98 -0.04 -16.34
CA ILE A 356 -22.75 0.05 -15.08
C ILE A 356 -22.88 1.51 -14.61
N VAL A 357 -21.84 2.34 -14.80
CA VAL A 357 -21.93 3.78 -14.52
C VAL A 357 -22.93 4.48 -15.45
N LEU A 358 -22.82 4.25 -16.76
CA LEU A 358 -23.63 4.97 -17.76
C LEU A 358 -25.09 4.53 -17.82
N LEU A 359 -25.37 3.27 -17.48
CA LEU A 359 -26.72 2.71 -17.52
C LEU A 359 -27.47 2.89 -16.20
N TYR A 360 -26.79 2.76 -15.06
CA TYR A 360 -27.43 2.76 -13.74
C TYR A 360 -26.98 3.90 -12.81
N ALA A 361 -26.19 4.86 -13.33
CA ALA A 361 -25.65 6.00 -12.58
C ALA A 361 -24.92 5.60 -11.27
N GLN A 362 -24.35 4.38 -11.22
CA GLN A 362 -23.75 3.88 -9.99
C GLN A 362 -22.38 4.52 -9.74
N PRO A 363 -22.10 5.02 -8.52
CA PRO A 363 -20.78 5.54 -8.21
C PRO A 363 -19.76 4.40 -8.17
N PHE A 364 -18.51 4.68 -8.61
CA PHE A 364 -17.44 3.68 -8.60
C PHE A 364 -17.21 3.05 -7.22
N THR A 365 -17.45 3.78 -6.14
CA THR A 365 -17.35 3.27 -4.77
C THR A 365 -18.32 2.13 -4.48
N ARG A 366 -19.48 2.10 -5.15
CA ARG A 366 -20.49 1.04 -5.05
C ARG A 366 -20.22 -0.09 -6.05
N ILE A 367 -19.81 0.25 -7.28
CA ILE A 367 -19.47 -0.74 -8.32
C ILE A 367 -18.37 -1.69 -7.85
N VAL A 368 -17.32 -1.17 -7.20
CA VAL A 368 -16.24 -2.01 -6.69
C VAL A 368 -16.70 -2.94 -5.55
N GLN A 369 -17.83 -2.67 -4.90
CA GLN A 369 -18.37 -3.51 -3.83
C GLN A 369 -19.37 -4.57 -4.35
N LEU A 370 -19.61 -4.63 -5.66
CA LEU A 370 -20.48 -5.67 -6.22
C LEU A 370 -19.81 -7.04 -6.17
N THR A 371 -20.61 -8.05 -5.90
CA THR A 371 -20.24 -9.46 -5.88
C THR A 371 -20.86 -10.20 -7.07
N VAL A 372 -20.37 -11.40 -7.36
CA VAL A 372 -20.99 -12.28 -8.36
C VAL A 372 -22.41 -12.69 -7.93
N ASP A 373 -22.63 -12.79 -6.61
CA ASP A 373 -23.94 -13.10 -6.01
C ASP A 373 -24.97 -11.96 -6.18
N ASP A 374 -24.54 -10.79 -6.66
CA ASP A 374 -25.42 -9.66 -7.01
C ASP A 374 -25.90 -9.73 -8.47
N VAL A 375 -25.40 -10.67 -9.27
CA VAL A 375 -25.87 -10.94 -10.63
C VAL A 375 -26.83 -12.12 -10.59
N LEU A 376 -28.11 -11.84 -10.79
CA LEU A 376 -29.20 -12.80 -10.69
C LEU A 376 -29.65 -13.22 -12.08
N HIS A 377 -30.19 -14.44 -12.16
CA HIS A 377 -30.77 -14.97 -13.37
C HIS A 377 -32.23 -15.29 -13.07
N ASP A 378 -33.14 -14.66 -13.81
CA ASP A 378 -34.58 -14.94 -13.77
C ASP A 378 -35.00 -15.39 -15.17
N GLY A 379 -34.91 -16.71 -15.40
CA GLY A 379 -35.11 -17.32 -16.70
C GLY A 379 -34.12 -16.81 -17.75
N GLU A 380 -34.64 -16.13 -18.78
CA GLU A 380 -33.85 -15.52 -19.86
C GLU A 380 -33.32 -14.12 -19.52
N THR A 381 -33.74 -13.54 -18.39
CA THR A 381 -33.33 -12.18 -18.01
C THR A 381 -32.23 -12.18 -16.96
N THR A 382 -31.16 -11.41 -17.22
CA THR A 382 -30.12 -11.14 -16.22
C THR A 382 -30.54 -9.91 -15.42
N LEU A 383 -30.54 -10.01 -14.09
CA LEU A 383 -30.81 -8.89 -13.19
C LEU A 383 -29.55 -8.53 -12.41
N LEU A 384 -29.37 -7.25 -12.10
CA LEU A 384 -28.29 -6.75 -11.25
C LEU A 384 -28.88 -6.16 -9.97
N ARG A 385 -28.47 -6.71 -8.82
CA ARG A 385 -28.91 -6.26 -7.49
C ARG A 385 -28.21 -4.96 -7.12
N LEU A 386 -28.73 -3.85 -7.64
CA LEU A 386 -28.31 -2.49 -7.27
C LEU A 386 -29.20 -1.86 -6.20
N GLY A 387 -30.34 -2.47 -5.91
CA GLY A 387 -31.35 -2.08 -4.93
C GLY A 387 -32.46 -3.12 -4.91
N GLU A 388 -33.54 -2.85 -4.19
CA GLU A 388 -34.76 -3.66 -4.23
C GLU A 388 -35.88 -2.87 -4.91
N PRO A 389 -36.50 -3.40 -5.98
CA PRO A 389 -36.19 -4.67 -6.67
C PRO A 389 -34.92 -4.62 -7.52
N ALA A 390 -34.38 -5.79 -7.89
CA ALA A 390 -33.20 -5.90 -8.75
C ALA A 390 -33.46 -5.30 -10.15
N SER A 391 -32.44 -4.68 -10.75
CA SER A 391 -32.59 -3.95 -12.02
C SER A 391 -32.33 -4.85 -13.22
N PRO A 392 -33.18 -4.84 -14.27
CA PRO A 392 -32.99 -5.66 -15.46
C PRO A 392 -31.81 -5.19 -16.30
N VAL A 393 -30.98 -6.14 -16.72
CA VAL A 393 -29.79 -5.90 -17.55
C VAL A 393 -30.12 -6.16 -19.03
N PRO A 394 -30.00 -5.16 -19.93
CA PRO A 394 -30.22 -5.36 -21.36
C PRO A 394 -29.30 -6.42 -21.96
N ALA A 395 -29.79 -7.20 -22.91
CA ALA A 395 -29.08 -8.36 -23.47
C ALA A 395 -27.63 -8.08 -23.93
N PRO A 396 -27.31 -6.98 -24.65
CA PRO A 396 -25.92 -6.69 -25.04
C PRO A 396 -24.98 -6.50 -23.84
N VAL A 397 -25.51 -5.93 -22.75
CA VAL A 397 -24.77 -5.71 -21.50
C VAL A 397 -24.66 -7.00 -20.70
N ALA A 398 -25.72 -7.82 -20.69
CA ALA A 398 -25.74 -9.12 -20.02
C ALA A 398 -24.67 -10.05 -20.61
N THR A 399 -24.57 -10.12 -21.95
CA THR A 399 -23.53 -10.88 -22.64
C THR A 399 -22.12 -10.43 -22.24
N LEU A 400 -21.88 -9.11 -22.22
CA LEU A 400 -20.59 -8.55 -21.81
C LEU A 400 -20.26 -8.85 -20.33
N LEU A 401 -21.26 -8.74 -19.45
CA LEU A 401 -21.12 -9.00 -18.02
C LEU A 401 -20.82 -10.48 -17.73
N LEU A 402 -21.52 -11.39 -18.39
CA LEU A 402 -21.32 -12.84 -18.25
C LEU A 402 -19.96 -13.28 -18.80
N ALA A 403 -19.57 -12.76 -19.97
CA ALA A 403 -18.23 -12.98 -20.53
C ALA A 403 -17.14 -12.50 -19.56
N TYR A 404 -17.33 -11.34 -18.92
CA TYR A 404 -16.40 -10.85 -17.90
C TYR A 404 -16.36 -11.74 -16.65
N ILE A 405 -17.51 -12.26 -16.18
CA ILE A 405 -17.56 -13.15 -14.99
C ILE A 405 -16.79 -14.46 -15.24
N ALA A 406 -16.87 -14.99 -16.47
CA ALA A 406 -16.15 -16.18 -16.90
C ALA A 406 -14.62 -15.97 -16.97
N ASP A 407 -14.17 -14.81 -17.45
CA ASP A 407 -12.75 -14.47 -17.61
C ASP A 407 -12.31 -13.29 -16.72
N ARG A 408 -12.56 -13.40 -15.40
CA ARG A 408 -12.21 -12.34 -14.46
C ARG A 408 -10.70 -12.23 -14.27
N ASP A 409 -10.17 -11.03 -14.51
CA ASP A 409 -8.78 -10.67 -14.19
C ASP A 409 -8.40 -10.97 -12.73
N ASN A 410 -7.12 -11.26 -12.48
CA ASN A 410 -6.53 -11.42 -11.13
C ASN A 410 -7.05 -12.60 -10.28
N MET A 411 -7.75 -13.58 -10.88
CA MET A 411 -8.19 -14.81 -10.21
C MET A 411 -7.05 -15.81 -9.95
N ASN A 412 -5.98 -15.79 -10.76
CA ASN A 412 -4.84 -16.72 -10.67
C ASN A 412 -3.83 -16.41 -9.54
N THR A 413 -4.12 -15.42 -8.67
CA THR A 413 -3.27 -15.13 -7.52
C THR A 413 -3.67 -16.02 -6.34
N ALA A 414 -2.69 -16.53 -5.58
CA ALA A 414 -2.92 -17.42 -4.43
C ALA A 414 -3.82 -16.84 -3.31
N THR A 415 -4.26 -15.60 -3.43
CA THR A 415 -5.18 -14.89 -2.51
C THR A 415 -6.60 -14.74 -3.06
N ASN A 416 -6.85 -15.04 -4.36
CA ASN A 416 -8.11 -14.73 -5.05
C ASN A 416 -8.80 -15.93 -5.73
N GLN A 417 -8.29 -17.16 -5.56
CA GLN A 417 -8.79 -18.34 -6.28
C GLN A 417 -10.30 -18.60 -6.09
N ALA A 418 -10.93 -18.07 -5.02
CA ALA A 418 -12.36 -18.14 -4.76
C ALA A 418 -13.02 -16.76 -4.48
N SER A 419 -12.50 -15.69 -5.07
CA SER A 419 -13.02 -14.32 -4.83
C SER A 419 -14.45 -14.16 -5.34
N ARG A 420 -15.38 -13.81 -4.43
CA ARG A 420 -16.79 -13.49 -4.73
C ARG A 420 -16.99 -12.10 -5.31
N TRP A 421 -15.99 -11.22 -5.30
CA TRP A 421 -16.10 -9.87 -5.85
C TRP A 421 -16.25 -9.91 -7.37
N LEU A 422 -17.17 -9.10 -7.90
CA LEU A 422 -17.34 -8.89 -9.34
C LEU A 422 -16.06 -8.25 -9.92
N PHE A 423 -15.43 -7.33 -9.19
CA PHE A 423 -14.17 -6.67 -9.58
C PHE A 423 -13.00 -6.98 -8.63
N PRO A 424 -12.38 -8.17 -8.72
CA PRO A 424 -11.29 -8.57 -7.82
C PRO A 424 -10.06 -7.66 -7.94
N GLY A 425 -9.44 -7.32 -6.81
CA GLY A 425 -8.19 -6.56 -6.76
C GLY A 425 -6.94 -7.43 -6.68
N ARG A 426 -5.75 -6.85 -6.93
CA ARG A 426 -4.46 -7.58 -6.95
C ARG A 426 -3.99 -8.12 -5.58
N ARG A 427 -4.64 -7.74 -4.49
CA ARG A 427 -4.36 -8.21 -3.12
C ARG A 427 -5.72 -8.59 -2.55
N GLY A 428 -5.96 -9.88 -2.28
CA GLY A 428 -7.29 -10.48 -2.06
C GLY A 428 -8.07 -10.07 -0.81
N ARG A 429 -8.09 -8.79 -0.48
CA ARG A 429 -8.90 -8.20 0.59
C ARG A 429 -9.63 -6.91 0.18
N LEU A 430 -9.41 -6.38 -1.04
CA LEU A 430 -10.16 -5.22 -1.56
C LEU A 430 -10.40 -5.33 -3.07
N ALA A 431 -11.57 -4.90 -3.52
CA ALA A 431 -11.82 -4.58 -4.91
C ALA A 431 -11.01 -3.36 -5.35
N SER A 432 -10.50 -3.37 -6.58
CA SER A 432 -9.72 -2.26 -7.12
C SER A 432 -10.62 -1.30 -7.89
N ALA A 433 -10.57 0.01 -7.62
CA ALA A 433 -11.15 0.96 -8.55
C ALA A 433 -10.44 0.88 -9.92
N PRO A 434 -11.16 0.93 -11.04
CA PRO A 434 -10.53 1.13 -12.34
C PRO A 434 -9.77 2.47 -12.33
N ARG A 435 -8.47 2.45 -12.66
CA ARG A 435 -7.72 3.68 -12.90
C ARG A 435 -8.12 4.18 -14.30
N PRO A 436 -8.48 5.46 -14.47
CA PRO A 436 -8.65 6.01 -15.82
C PRO A 436 -7.30 5.91 -16.56
N PRO A 437 -7.32 5.68 -17.88
CA PRO A 437 -6.09 5.68 -18.67
C PRO A 437 -5.40 7.04 -18.49
N LEU A 438 -4.09 6.99 -18.23
CA LEU A 438 -3.24 8.17 -18.26
C LEU A 438 -3.41 8.79 -19.65
N ARG A 439 -3.94 10.03 -19.67
CA ARG A 439 -3.99 10.90 -20.84
C ARG A 439 -2.63 10.85 -21.55
N THR A 440 -2.59 10.33 -22.76
CA THR A 440 -1.44 10.43 -23.65
C THR A 440 -1.17 11.91 -23.93
N PRO A 441 0.06 12.43 -23.72
CA PRO A 441 0.43 13.71 -24.26
C PRO A 441 0.42 13.61 -25.78
N GLY A 442 -0.27 14.56 -26.43
CA GLY A 442 -0.28 14.71 -27.88
C GLY A 442 1.14 14.70 -28.42
N ARG A 443 1.35 13.81 -29.38
CA ARG A 443 2.61 13.57 -30.07
C ARG A 443 2.65 14.49 -31.28
N ASP A 444 3.36 15.62 -31.14
CA ASP A 444 3.92 16.33 -32.28
C ASP A 444 5.35 16.74 -31.93
N ARG A 445 6.30 15.91 -32.39
CA ARG A 445 7.69 16.29 -32.69
C ARG A 445 8.36 15.14 -33.43
N ARG A 446 8.73 15.43 -34.68
CA ARG A 446 9.49 14.58 -35.58
C ARG A 446 10.86 14.21 -34.96
N PRO A 447 11.42 13.03 -35.27
CA PRO A 447 12.66 12.55 -34.68
C PRO A 447 13.89 13.04 -35.47
N SER A 448 14.89 13.58 -34.78
CA SER A 448 16.26 13.62 -35.29
C SER A 448 17.17 12.72 -34.44
N LEU A 449 17.88 11.91 -35.21
CA LEU A 449 18.81 10.82 -34.95
C LEU A 449 19.90 11.01 -33.87
N SER A 450 20.33 9.84 -33.39
CA SER A 450 21.70 9.40 -33.02
C SER A 450 22.37 9.81 -31.70
N CYS A 451 22.46 8.86 -30.76
CA CYS A 451 23.77 8.43 -30.21
C CYS A 451 23.73 7.03 -29.55
N PRO A 452 24.86 6.28 -29.54
CA PRO A 452 24.90 4.83 -29.43
C PRO A 452 25.10 4.27 -28.01
N ARG A 453 24.74 2.98 -27.88
CA ARG A 453 24.92 2.08 -26.73
C ARG A 453 26.37 2.05 -26.22
N ARG A 454 26.56 2.31 -24.92
CA ARG A 454 27.76 1.93 -24.17
C ARG A 454 27.67 0.47 -23.73
N ARG A 455 28.61 -0.37 -24.18
CA ARG A 455 28.95 -1.65 -23.57
C ARG A 455 30.12 -1.45 -22.60
N HIS A 456 30.13 -2.24 -21.53
CA HIS A 456 31.17 -2.32 -20.51
C HIS A 456 32.53 -2.78 -21.09
N PRO A 457 33.67 -2.27 -20.61
CA PRO A 457 34.98 -2.86 -20.90
C PRO A 457 35.49 -3.71 -19.72
N THR A 458 36.05 -4.86 -20.06
CA THR A 458 36.89 -5.73 -19.24
C THR A 458 38.34 -5.25 -19.22
N THR A 459 38.99 -5.56 -18.11
CA THR A 459 40.35 -5.23 -17.67
C THR A 459 41.43 -6.03 -18.41
N THR A 460 42.51 -5.37 -18.85
CA THR A 460 43.91 -5.85 -18.74
C THR A 460 44.89 -4.72 -19.10
N PRO A 461 46.05 -4.58 -18.42
CA PRO A 461 46.99 -3.48 -18.63
C PRO A 461 48.25 -3.91 -19.40
N ARG A 462 48.88 -2.99 -20.15
CA ARG A 462 50.35 -2.88 -20.24
C ARG A 462 50.85 -1.66 -21.03
N THR A 463 51.82 -0.99 -20.39
CA THR A 463 53.04 -0.33 -20.91
C THR A 463 52.99 1.00 -21.68
N ALA A 464 53.55 2.00 -20.97
CA ALA A 464 54.67 2.89 -21.36
C ALA A 464 54.48 4.05 -22.38
N ARG A 465 54.44 5.28 -21.81
CA ARG A 465 55.15 6.57 -22.11
C ARG A 465 56.09 6.64 -23.35
N PRO A 466 56.48 7.84 -23.88
CA PRO A 466 56.46 9.19 -23.25
C PRO A 466 56.14 10.44 -24.14
N ARG A 467 55.84 11.55 -23.43
CA ARG A 467 56.23 12.99 -23.60
C ARG A 467 56.45 13.58 -25.01
N ARG A 468 55.80 14.73 -25.28
CA ARG A 468 56.39 16.11 -25.14
C ARG A 468 55.46 17.24 -25.62
N ARG A 469 55.45 18.32 -24.81
CA ARG A 469 55.50 19.78 -25.10
C ARG A 469 54.43 20.48 -25.95
N GLY A 470 53.96 21.63 -25.43
CA GLY A 470 53.65 22.83 -26.22
C GLY A 470 52.33 23.54 -25.88
N ARG A 471 52.39 24.61 -25.08
CA ARG A 471 51.36 25.67 -24.95
C ARG A 471 51.47 26.63 -26.18
N PRO A 472 50.42 27.38 -26.60
CA PRO A 472 50.01 28.62 -25.90
C PRO A 472 48.48 28.93 -25.89
N ARG A 473 48.14 30.02 -25.17
CA ARG A 473 46.79 30.54 -24.85
C ARG A 473 46.30 31.62 -25.86
N LEU A 474 44.99 31.90 -25.74
CA LEU A 474 44.19 33.14 -26.01
C LEU A 474 43.41 33.18 -27.36
N PRO A 475 42.29 33.94 -27.47
CA PRO A 475 41.52 34.72 -26.47
C PRO A 475 39.98 34.48 -26.44
N ARG A 476 39.31 35.19 -25.52
CA ARG A 476 37.86 35.31 -25.27
C ARG A 476 37.10 36.00 -26.42
N GLN A 477 35.82 35.65 -26.59
CA GLN A 477 34.80 36.54 -27.17
C GLN A 477 33.52 36.50 -26.33
N ASP A 478 33.11 37.67 -25.87
CA ASP A 478 31.82 37.99 -25.26
C ASP A 478 30.76 38.17 -26.34
N HIS A 479 29.54 37.64 -26.15
CA HIS A 479 28.36 38.11 -26.86
C HIS A 479 27.13 38.18 -25.95
N GLN A 480 26.50 39.36 -26.00
CA GLN A 480 25.34 39.84 -25.25
C GLN A 480 24.04 39.07 -25.49
N PRO A 481 23.08 39.13 -24.54
CA PRO A 481 21.71 38.66 -24.72
C PRO A 481 20.81 39.72 -25.41
N PRO A 482 19.77 39.31 -26.17
CA PRO A 482 18.85 40.21 -26.87
C PRO A 482 17.73 40.79 -25.96
N PRO A 483 17.11 41.93 -26.36
CA PRO A 483 16.20 42.74 -25.52
C PRO A 483 14.73 42.27 -25.49
N PRO A 484 13.93 42.72 -24.50
CA PRO A 484 12.52 42.34 -24.31
C PRO A 484 11.56 43.10 -25.24
N ARG A 485 10.49 42.43 -25.67
CA ARG A 485 9.42 42.98 -26.52
C ARG A 485 8.24 43.50 -25.72
N ASP A 486 7.69 44.59 -26.25
CA ASP A 486 6.67 45.49 -25.73
C ASP A 486 5.32 44.90 -25.34
N ARG A 487 4.74 45.58 -24.33
CA ARG A 487 3.34 45.57 -23.91
C ARG A 487 2.44 46.13 -25.02
N ARG A 488 1.26 45.52 -25.19
CA ARG A 488 0.11 46.19 -25.81
C ARG A 488 -1.05 46.24 -24.83
N ASP A 489 -1.50 47.45 -24.59
CA ASP A 489 -2.72 47.81 -23.89
C ASP A 489 -3.96 47.36 -24.68
N LEU A 490 -4.94 46.79 -23.98
CA LEU A 490 -6.33 46.74 -24.42
C LEU A 490 -7.24 47.07 -23.23
N GLU A 491 -8.06 48.09 -23.43
CA GLU A 491 -9.06 48.66 -22.51
C GLU A 491 -10.22 47.71 -22.14
N PRO A 492 -10.96 48.00 -21.05
CA PRO A 492 -11.92 47.10 -20.44
C PRO A 492 -13.33 47.19 -21.05
N VAL A 493 -13.94 46.04 -21.39
CA VAL A 493 -15.35 45.95 -21.78
C VAL A 493 -16.25 45.83 -20.55
N ARG A 494 -17.37 46.55 -20.65
CA ARG A 494 -18.33 46.99 -19.62
C ARG A 494 -19.01 45.90 -18.80
N ARG A 495 -19.22 46.25 -17.52
CA ARG A 495 -20.17 45.65 -16.57
C ARG A 495 -21.59 45.65 -17.13
N TRP A 496 -22.27 44.50 -17.07
CA TRP A 496 -23.73 44.43 -17.04
C TRP A 496 -24.19 44.33 -15.58
N ARG A 497 -24.97 45.33 -15.15
CA ARG A 497 -25.76 45.33 -13.92
C ARG A 497 -27.09 44.64 -14.22
N SER A 498 -27.55 43.77 -13.33
CA SER A 498 -28.97 43.40 -13.23
C SER A 498 -29.50 43.94 -11.91
N HIS A 499 -30.52 44.80 -12.00
CA HIS A 499 -31.33 45.27 -10.88
C HIS A 499 -32.34 44.17 -10.45
N PRO A 500 -32.81 44.21 -9.18
CA PRO A 500 -33.72 43.23 -8.61
C PRO A 500 -35.17 43.51 -9.01
N VAL A 501 -35.96 42.45 -9.19
CA VAL A 501 -37.42 42.55 -9.29
C VAL A 501 -38.02 42.22 -7.92
N SER A 502 -38.76 43.20 -7.41
CA SER A 502 -39.62 43.14 -6.24
C SER A 502 -41.04 42.68 -6.62
N GLY A 503 -41.71 42.01 -5.70
CA GLY A 503 -43.14 41.66 -5.72
C GLY A 503 -43.33 40.25 -5.16
N GLY A 504 -43.90 39.99 -3.98
CA GLY A 504 -44.85 40.75 -3.17
C GLY A 504 -46.16 39.98 -3.10
N LEU A 505 -46.72 39.84 -1.88
CA LEU A 505 -48.03 39.27 -1.50
C LEU A 505 -48.04 37.74 -1.30
N ASP A 506 -48.60 37.17 -0.24
CA ASP A 506 -49.18 37.69 1.00
C ASP A 506 -49.45 36.50 1.98
N SER A 507 -49.58 36.80 3.27
CA SER A 507 -50.46 36.12 4.26
C SER A 507 -50.21 34.62 4.55
N SER A 508 -49.94 34.17 5.78
CA SER A 508 -50.85 34.26 6.93
C SER A 508 -50.28 33.44 8.11
N GLU A 509 -50.61 33.89 9.33
CA GLU A 509 -50.83 33.10 10.55
C GLU A 509 -49.63 32.61 11.41
N ASN A 510 -49.42 33.41 12.45
CA ASN A 510 -48.88 33.07 13.76
C ASN A 510 -49.96 32.29 14.57
N PRO A 511 -49.60 31.32 15.43
CA PRO A 511 -49.77 31.62 16.85
C PRO A 511 -48.68 31.05 17.79
N ARG A 512 -48.23 31.93 18.69
CA ARG A 512 -48.21 31.82 20.17
C ARG A 512 -48.12 30.40 20.77
N GLN A 513 -47.01 30.10 21.45
CA GLN A 513 -46.81 30.18 22.91
C GLN A 513 -47.29 28.95 23.71
N LEU A 514 -46.48 28.64 24.74
CA LEU A 514 -46.72 27.78 25.90
C LEU A 514 -46.57 26.27 25.69
N ASN A 515 -45.49 25.70 26.23
CA ASN A 515 -45.71 24.82 27.37
C ASN A 515 -44.52 24.71 28.32
N THR A 516 -44.90 24.54 29.58
CA THR A 516 -44.14 24.71 30.81
C THR A 516 -43.66 23.34 31.31
N ARG A 517 -42.64 23.38 32.17
CA ARG A 517 -42.18 22.30 33.08
C ARG A 517 -43.30 21.44 33.68
N ALA A 518 -43.06 20.13 33.82
CA ALA A 518 -43.24 19.38 35.08
C ALA A 518 -42.70 17.93 35.00
N ASN A 519 -41.91 17.57 36.02
CA ASN A 519 -41.59 16.26 36.63
C ASN A 519 -42.02 14.93 35.97
N GLN A 520 -41.04 14.04 35.76
CA GLN A 520 -40.71 12.93 36.67
C GLN A 520 -39.26 12.49 36.46
#